data_AF-A0A165CE76-F1
#
_entry.id   AF-A0A165CE76-F1
#
_cell.length_a   1.000
_cell.length_b   1.000
_cell.length_c   1.000
_cell.angle_alpha   90.00
_cell.angle_beta   90.00
_cell.angle_gamma   90.00
#
_symmetry.space_group_name_H-M   'P 1'
#
loop_
_entity.id
_entity.type
_entity.pdbx_description
1 polymer ?
#
loop_
_entity_poly.entity_id
_entity_poly.type
_entity_poly.pdbx_seq_one_letter_code
_entity_poly.pdbx_strand_id
1 'polypeptide(L)'
;ATPSPVPSPTAPTRERTGPPVLAINAANSKIPMKDRQTMVSRLWEEFNRLYSTILPGSGPDLARDHAVKQEAEVYDKTNKLTYRNAVITTLAGLKKRIVPTSASHPSVGTDSQVATKQREQQSLAALVVTASDIEAAVMTKEEMTTWEYVVDAPQEPGGNRVTDDGLTKTCERCRTDFVVQGEGFDTTACRFHWARPRMQKVPGGKREKFYACCQSNDASEGCQLGPHVFREGSAEDLHARHSFSPTAPYTGPEGKILDVVALDCEMIYTTQGMSCARITVVDGRGDEVLDELVRLDEGVKALDYNTRFSGIKNLEAAILDLEGARAALAHFIGPDTIIIGHALENDLKTMRMLHYRVVDTAVLFPHHAGPPIRHALRELVKVHLGQLIQTAGAEGHSSLEDSQGALNLVKFWVKRDREKK
;
A
#
# COMPACT_ATOMS: atom_id res chain seq x y z
N ALA A 1 59.67 -21.18 16.91
CA ALA A 1 59.81 -20.02 16.00
C ALA A 1 58.78 -20.17 14.88
N THR A 2 57.60 -19.60 15.08
CA THR A 2 56.48 -19.61 14.12
C THR A 2 56.63 -18.41 13.17
N PRO A 3 56.43 -18.58 11.85
CA PRO A 3 56.63 -17.50 10.89
C PRO A 3 55.50 -16.47 10.95
N SER A 4 55.87 -15.20 10.93
CA SER A 4 54.96 -14.05 10.88
C SER A 4 54.08 -14.08 9.62
N PRO A 5 52.79 -13.70 9.69
CA PRO A 5 51.93 -13.62 8.52
C PRO A 5 52.30 -12.41 7.65
N VAL A 6 52.43 -12.67 6.35
CA VAL A 6 52.64 -11.66 5.29
C VAL A 6 51.36 -10.84 5.12
N PRO A 7 51.39 -9.49 5.10
CA PRO A 7 50.21 -8.70 4.85
C PRO A 7 49.77 -8.86 3.39
N SER A 8 48.51 -9.24 3.19
CA SER A 8 47.85 -9.22 1.89
C SER A 8 47.57 -7.77 1.47
N PRO A 9 47.74 -7.40 0.19
CA PRO A 9 47.50 -6.03 -0.25
C PRO A 9 46.00 -5.72 -0.21
N THR A 10 45.60 -4.87 0.72
CA THR A 10 44.26 -4.26 0.75
C THR A 10 44.10 -3.41 -0.51
N ALA A 11 43.13 -3.74 -1.37
CA ALA A 11 42.78 -2.90 -2.51
C ALA A 11 42.32 -1.52 -2.00
N PRO A 12 42.82 -0.41 -2.56
CA PRO A 12 42.36 0.90 -2.15
C PRO A 12 40.97 1.15 -2.74
N THR A 13 39.93 1.07 -1.91
CA THR A 13 38.64 1.71 -2.18
C THR A 13 38.85 3.23 -2.19
N ARG A 14 39.27 3.78 -3.34
CA ARG A 14 39.22 5.22 -3.58
C ARG A 14 37.75 5.62 -3.60
N GLU A 15 37.30 6.31 -2.57
CA GLU A 15 36.07 7.09 -2.62
C GLU A 15 36.17 8.07 -3.80
N ARG A 16 35.39 7.83 -4.86
CA ARG A 16 35.42 8.63 -6.08
C ARG A 16 34.62 9.92 -5.84
N THR A 17 35.28 10.93 -5.31
CA THR A 17 34.69 12.26 -5.09
C THR A 17 34.82 13.11 -6.37
N GLY A 18 33.72 13.72 -6.83
CA GLY A 18 33.68 14.63 -7.99
C GLY A 18 32.92 14.12 -9.22
N PRO A 19 32.96 14.83 -10.36
CA PRO A 19 32.28 14.46 -11.60
C PRO A 19 32.87 13.19 -12.24
N PRO A 20 32.09 12.45 -13.04
CA PRO A 20 32.58 11.27 -13.75
C PRO A 20 33.57 11.64 -14.85
N VAL A 21 34.62 10.84 -15.02
CA VAL A 21 35.61 10.98 -16.09
C VAL A 21 35.28 9.97 -17.18
N LEU A 22 35.10 10.43 -18.42
CA LEU A 22 34.81 9.57 -19.56
C LEU A 22 36.09 8.83 -19.99
N ALA A 23 36.16 7.54 -19.72
CA ALA A 23 37.26 6.67 -20.14
C ALA A 23 37.10 6.20 -21.60
N ILE A 24 37.01 7.14 -22.54
CA ILE A 24 36.79 6.88 -23.97
C ILE A 24 38.00 7.40 -24.77
N ASN A 25 38.51 6.60 -25.71
CA ASN A 25 39.57 7.04 -26.61
C ASN A 25 39.06 8.18 -27.50
N ALA A 26 39.79 9.30 -27.56
CA ALA A 26 39.43 10.47 -28.34
C ALA A 26 39.23 10.18 -29.84
N ALA A 27 39.97 9.20 -30.39
CA ALA A 27 39.83 8.77 -31.78
C ALA A 27 38.46 8.13 -32.08
N ASN A 28 37.78 7.62 -31.06
CA ASN A 28 36.50 6.92 -31.18
C ASN A 28 35.29 7.83 -30.90
N SER A 29 35.50 9.13 -30.75
CA SER A 29 34.45 10.09 -30.40
C SER A 29 34.14 11.06 -31.54
N LYS A 30 32.87 11.13 -31.96
CA LYS A 30 32.39 12.12 -32.95
C LYS A 30 32.32 13.55 -32.41
N ILE A 31 32.47 13.71 -31.09
CA ILE A 31 32.45 14.99 -30.37
C ILE A 31 33.79 15.17 -29.64
N PRO A 32 34.41 16.36 -29.62
CA PRO A 32 35.64 16.59 -28.87
C PRO A 32 35.51 16.18 -27.40
N MET A 33 36.47 15.40 -26.89
CA MET A 33 36.41 14.84 -25.54
C MET A 33 36.32 15.92 -24.45
N LYS A 34 36.95 17.09 -24.67
CA LYS A 34 36.83 18.24 -23.77
C LYS A 34 35.38 18.72 -23.63
N ASP A 35 34.65 18.76 -24.73
CA ASP A 35 33.24 19.19 -24.74
C ASP A 35 32.35 18.14 -24.07
N ARG A 36 32.55 16.84 -24.38
CA ARG A 36 31.84 15.74 -23.72
C ARG A 36 32.08 15.75 -22.22
N GLN A 37 33.35 15.89 -21.80
CA GLN A 37 33.72 15.95 -20.39
C GLN A 37 33.11 17.17 -19.68
N THR A 38 33.06 18.33 -20.33
CA THR A 38 32.39 19.51 -19.77
C THR A 38 30.89 19.27 -19.60
N MET A 39 30.25 18.63 -20.58
CA MET A 39 28.81 18.35 -20.57
C MET A 39 28.43 17.29 -19.52
N VAL A 40 29.19 16.20 -19.40
CA VAL A 40 28.90 15.16 -18.39
C VAL A 40 29.09 15.69 -16.96
N SER A 41 30.07 16.57 -16.73
CA SER A 41 30.25 17.22 -15.42
C SER A 41 29.03 18.07 -15.04
N ARG A 42 28.46 18.82 -15.99
CA ARG A 42 27.24 19.60 -15.76
C ARG A 42 26.02 18.71 -15.50
N LEU A 43 25.88 17.60 -16.23
CA LEU A 43 24.82 16.62 -15.98
C LEU A 43 24.94 16.04 -14.57
N TRP A 44 26.16 15.71 -14.14
CA TRP A 44 26.42 15.20 -12.79
C TRP A 44 26.08 16.22 -11.70
N GLU A 45 26.46 17.49 -11.86
CA GLU A 45 26.09 18.56 -10.94
C GLU A 45 24.56 18.66 -10.77
N GLU A 46 23.83 18.57 -11.89
CA GLU A 46 22.37 18.67 -11.88
C GLU A 46 21.71 17.42 -11.28
N PHE A 47 22.21 16.21 -11.59
CA PHE A 47 21.75 14.97 -10.94
C PHE A 47 22.03 14.98 -9.43
N ASN A 48 23.19 15.46 -8.99
CA ASN A 48 23.49 15.62 -7.57
C ASN A 48 22.52 16.58 -6.88
N ARG A 49 22.21 17.71 -7.52
CA ARG A 49 21.20 18.65 -7.01
C ARG A 49 19.84 17.96 -6.88
N LEU A 50 19.41 17.26 -7.92
CA LEU A 50 18.14 16.55 -7.97
C LEU A 50 18.06 15.46 -6.89
N TYR A 51 19.14 14.71 -6.66
CA TYR A 51 19.15 13.57 -5.73
C TYR A 51 19.54 13.93 -4.29
N SER A 52 19.63 15.22 -3.96
CA SER A 52 20.05 15.73 -2.64
C SER A 52 19.28 15.12 -1.46
N THR A 53 18.00 14.79 -1.64
CA THR A 53 17.10 14.22 -0.63
C THR A 53 17.25 12.71 -0.43
N ILE A 54 17.79 11.98 -1.41
CA ILE A 54 17.82 10.51 -1.43
C ILE A 54 19.24 9.95 -1.25
N LEU A 55 20.22 10.84 -1.01
CA LEU A 55 21.64 10.52 -0.86
C LEU A 55 22.25 10.81 0.54
N PRO A 56 21.58 10.60 1.70
CA PRO A 56 22.27 10.58 2.98
C PRO A 56 22.81 9.15 3.27
N GLY A 57 24.02 8.86 2.78
CA GLY A 57 24.76 7.62 3.04
C GLY A 57 24.54 6.54 1.97
N SER A 58 25.63 6.09 1.36
CA SER A 58 25.75 5.24 0.14
C SER A 58 25.47 5.96 -1.21
N GLY A 59 26.47 6.73 -1.68
CA GLY A 59 26.87 6.66 -3.10
C GLY A 59 26.85 7.95 -3.93
N PRO A 60 28.00 8.64 -4.10
CA PRO A 60 28.28 9.52 -5.25
C PRO A 60 28.05 8.82 -6.62
N ASP A 61 27.95 7.49 -6.62
CA ASP A 61 27.91 6.67 -7.83
C ASP A 61 26.59 6.77 -8.60
N LEU A 62 25.42 6.92 -7.95
CA LEU A 62 24.15 6.94 -8.69
C LEU A 62 24.03 8.15 -9.63
N ALA A 63 24.35 9.35 -9.13
CA ALA A 63 24.35 10.56 -9.94
C ALA A 63 25.44 10.54 -11.02
N ARG A 64 26.60 9.96 -10.72
CA ARG A 64 27.69 9.75 -11.70
C ARG A 64 27.26 8.80 -12.81
N ASP A 65 26.67 7.68 -12.45
CA ASP A 65 26.20 6.65 -13.39
C ASP A 65 25.10 7.20 -14.29
N HIS A 66 24.12 7.90 -13.73
CA HIS A 66 23.06 8.52 -14.52
C HIS A 66 23.59 9.66 -15.41
N ALA A 67 24.55 10.46 -14.94
CA ALA A 67 25.18 11.48 -15.77
C ALA A 67 25.89 10.89 -16.99
N VAL A 68 26.67 9.81 -16.80
CA VAL A 68 27.36 9.12 -17.90
C VAL A 68 26.37 8.47 -18.86
N LYS A 69 25.35 7.76 -18.33
CA LYS A 69 24.32 7.11 -19.17
C LYS A 69 23.49 8.13 -19.94
N GLN A 70 23.11 9.24 -19.31
CA GLN A 70 22.37 10.31 -19.96
C GLN A 70 23.21 11.00 -21.05
N GLU A 71 24.50 11.23 -20.80
CA GLU A 71 25.39 11.78 -21.82
C GLU A 71 25.51 10.82 -23.01
N ALA A 72 25.62 9.52 -22.76
CA ALA A 72 25.64 8.51 -23.82
C ALA A 72 24.35 8.51 -24.64
N GLU A 73 23.17 8.59 -24.00
CA GLU A 73 21.89 8.69 -24.70
C GLU A 73 21.80 9.91 -25.63
N VAL A 74 22.31 11.06 -25.18
CA VAL A 74 22.38 12.29 -25.99
C VAL A 74 23.41 12.15 -27.10
N TYR A 75 24.59 11.61 -26.79
CA TYR A 75 25.68 11.39 -27.74
C TYR A 75 25.21 10.51 -28.90
N ASP A 76 24.53 9.40 -28.62
CA ASP A 76 24.08 8.45 -29.65
C ASP A 76 23.10 9.10 -30.64
N LYS A 77 22.23 9.98 -30.16
CA LYS A 77 21.17 10.62 -30.96
C LYS A 77 21.58 11.92 -31.65
N THR A 78 22.81 12.38 -31.47
CA THR A 78 23.26 13.71 -31.94
C THR A 78 24.51 13.65 -32.83
N ASN A 79 24.87 14.81 -33.36
CA ASN A 79 26.10 15.04 -34.11
C ASN A 79 26.85 16.26 -33.54
N LYS A 80 28.01 16.60 -34.12
CA LYS A 80 28.88 17.69 -33.64
C LYS A 80 28.18 19.04 -33.47
N LEU A 81 27.22 19.36 -34.34
CA LEU A 81 26.50 20.64 -34.33
C LEU A 81 25.36 20.67 -33.31
N THR A 82 24.76 19.52 -33.01
CA THR A 82 23.52 19.42 -32.22
C THR A 82 23.76 18.95 -30.78
N TYR A 83 24.89 18.28 -30.51
CA TYR A 83 25.22 17.66 -29.22
C TYR A 83 25.10 18.64 -28.04
N ARG A 84 25.77 19.80 -28.12
CA ARG A 84 25.78 20.77 -27.01
C ARG A 84 24.38 21.28 -26.68
N ASN A 85 23.58 21.59 -27.70
CA ASN A 85 22.21 22.07 -27.51
C ASN A 85 21.32 20.98 -26.92
N ALA A 86 21.45 19.73 -27.37
CA ALA A 86 20.70 18.60 -26.81
C ALA A 86 21.04 18.35 -25.33
N VAL A 87 22.30 18.47 -24.92
CA VAL A 87 22.67 18.40 -23.50
C VAL A 87 22.06 19.57 -22.71
N ILE A 88 22.08 20.79 -23.25
CA ILE A 88 21.46 21.95 -22.59
C ILE A 88 19.95 21.75 -22.40
N THR A 89 19.25 21.21 -23.40
CA THR A 89 17.82 20.84 -23.28
C THR A 89 17.61 19.77 -22.21
N THR A 90 18.46 18.75 -22.17
CA THR A 90 18.43 17.70 -21.14
C THR A 90 18.61 18.29 -19.73
N LEU A 91 19.58 19.19 -19.54
CA LEU A 91 19.80 19.92 -18.30
C LEU A 91 18.58 20.76 -17.89
N ALA A 92 17.95 21.45 -18.85
CA ALA A 92 16.73 22.21 -18.58
C ALA A 92 15.57 21.30 -18.15
N GLY A 93 15.46 20.10 -18.74
CA GLY A 93 14.52 19.07 -18.32
C GLY A 93 14.78 18.59 -16.89
N LEU A 94 16.03 18.23 -16.57
CA LEU A 94 16.45 17.81 -15.23
C LEU A 94 16.11 18.85 -14.15
N LYS A 95 16.29 20.13 -14.45
CA LYS A 95 15.94 21.24 -13.53
C LYS A 95 14.46 21.29 -13.16
N LYS A 96 13.59 20.88 -14.09
CA LYS A 96 12.13 20.87 -13.92
C LYS A 96 11.60 19.55 -13.35
N ARG A 97 12.44 18.52 -13.21
CA ARG A 97 12.00 17.23 -12.69
C ARG A 97 11.59 17.34 -11.22
N ILE A 98 10.59 16.55 -10.86
CA ILE A 98 10.15 16.38 -9.47
C ILE A 98 11.32 15.84 -8.65
N VAL A 99 11.61 16.50 -7.52
CA VAL A 99 12.64 16.07 -6.58
C VAL A 99 12.22 14.72 -5.97
N PRO A 100 13.02 13.66 -6.13
CA PRO A 100 12.67 12.33 -5.64
C PRO A 100 12.67 12.27 -4.11
N THR A 101 11.80 11.45 -3.55
CA THR A 101 11.74 11.17 -2.11
C THR A 101 12.42 9.85 -1.73
N SER A 102 12.74 9.00 -2.71
CA SER A 102 13.51 7.76 -2.55
C SER A 102 14.32 7.43 -3.82
N ALA A 103 15.28 6.50 -3.73
CA ALA A 103 16.01 5.98 -4.89
C ALA A 103 15.11 5.26 -5.91
N SER A 104 13.94 4.78 -5.49
CA SER A 104 12.95 4.11 -6.35
C SER A 104 11.95 5.09 -7.00
N HIS A 105 12.06 6.38 -6.73
CA HIS A 105 11.08 7.36 -7.20
C HIS A 105 10.99 7.40 -8.74
N PRO A 106 9.79 7.62 -9.32
CA PRO A 106 9.59 7.61 -10.78
C PRO A 106 10.48 8.59 -11.57
N SER A 107 10.90 9.70 -10.95
CA SER A 107 11.78 10.71 -11.57
C SER A 107 13.28 10.36 -11.55
N VAL A 108 13.68 9.26 -10.89
CA VAL A 108 15.07 8.77 -10.81
C VAL A 108 15.42 7.96 -12.05
N GLY A 109 16.58 8.26 -12.65
CA GLY A 109 17.07 7.66 -13.90
C GLY A 109 17.42 8.69 -14.97
N THR A 110 17.86 8.20 -16.12
CA THR A 110 17.98 8.98 -17.36
C THR A 110 16.60 9.34 -17.93
N ASP A 111 16.55 10.25 -18.91
CA ASP A 111 15.31 10.59 -19.62
C ASP A 111 14.66 9.35 -20.23
N SER A 112 15.43 8.46 -20.85
CA SER A 112 14.89 7.23 -21.43
C SER A 112 14.31 6.30 -20.37
N GLN A 113 14.98 6.16 -19.22
CA GLN A 113 14.49 5.35 -18.10
C GLN A 113 13.21 5.93 -17.51
N VAL A 114 13.16 7.24 -17.26
CA VAL A 114 11.97 7.92 -16.73
C VAL A 114 10.81 7.82 -17.73
N ALA A 115 11.06 8.03 -19.03
CA ALA A 115 10.05 7.88 -20.07
C ALA A 115 9.53 6.44 -20.17
N THR A 116 10.39 5.44 -19.94
CA THR A 116 10.00 4.03 -19.93
C THR A 116 9.08 3.72 -18.74
N LYS A 117 9.45 4.15 -17.53
CA LYS A 117 8.58 4.03 -16.34
C LYS A 117 7.23 4.72 -16.55
N GLN A 118 7.21 5.90 -17.16
CA GLN A 118 5.98 6.61 -17.48
C GLN A 118 5.09 5.84 -18.46
N ARG A 119 5.66 5.29 -19.53
CA ARG A 119 4.93 4.44 -20.48
C ARG A 119 4.39 3.18 -19.82
N GLU A 120 5.17 2.56 -18.94
CA GLU A 120 4.73 1.38 -18.18
C GLU A 120 3.57 1.71 -17.25
N GLN A 121 3.64 2.83 -16.52
CA GLN A 121 2.56 3.31 -15.66
C GLN A 121 1.30 3.66 -16.47
N GLN A 122 1.45 4.32 -17.63
CA GLN A 122 0.32 4.62 -18.52
C GLN A 122 -0.31 3.34 -19.09
N SER A 123 0.52 2.37 -19.50
CA SER A 123 0.06 1.07 -19.98
C SER A 123 -0.67 0.29 -18.89
N LEU A 124 -0.21 0.37 -17.65
CA LEU A 124 -0.87 -0.25 -16.51
C LEU A 124 -2.20 0.44 -16.20
N ALA A 125 -2.22 1.77 -16.16
CA ALA A 125 -3.42 2.56 -15.89
C ALA A 125 -4.51 2.31 -16.95
N ALA A 126 -4.11 2.18 -18.22
CA ALA A 126 -5.03 1.91 -19.33
C ALA A 126 -5.53 0.45 -19.39
N LEU A 127 -4.93 -0.47 -18.63
CA LEU A 127 -5.38 -1.86 -18.59
C LEU A 127 -6.71 -1.95 -17.83
N VAL A 128 -7.68 -2.61 -18.44
CA VAL A 128 -8.96 -2.98 -17.81
C VAL A 128 -8.87 -4.45 -17.45
N VAL A 129 -9.08 -4.77 -16.18
CA VAL A 129 -9.10 -6.16 -15.69
C VAL A 129 -10.49 -6.74 -15.95
N THR A 130 -10.53 -7.90 -16.60
CA THR A 130 -11.76 -8.67 -16.81
C THR A 130 -11.73 -9.95 -15.97
N ALA A 131 -12.88 -10.58 -15.77
CA ALA A 131 -12.93 -11.85 -15.02
C ALA A 131 -12.03 -12.91 -15.65
N SER A 132 -12.01 -13.00 -16.98
CA SER A 132 -11.17 -13.94 -17.72
C SER A 132 -9.66 -13.76 -17.50
N ASP A 133 -9.22 -12.54 -17.18
CA ASP A 133 -7.81 -12.24 -16.93
C ASP A 133 -7.33 -12.82 -15.60
N ILE A 134 -8.23 -12.95 -14.63
CA ILE A 134 -7.90 -13.23 -13.23
C ILE A 134 -8.60 -14.48 -12.67
N GLU A 135 -9.34 -15.22 -13.50
CA GLU A 135 -10.03 -16.45 -13.10
C GLU A 135 -9.06 -17.44 -12.41
N ALA A 136 -7.85 -17.57 -12.95
CA ALA A 136 -6.83 -18.46 -12.40
C ALA A 136 -6.23 -17.99 -11.06
N ALA A 137 -6.52 -16.75 -10.64
CA ALA A 137 -6.09 -16.16 -9.37
C ALA A 137 -7.20 -16.18 -8.30
N VAL A 138 -8.42 -16.64 -8.64
CA VAL A 138 -9.52 -16.74 -7.68
C VAL A 138 -9.15 -17.77 -6.61
N MET A 139 -9.31 -17.38 -5.35
CA MET A 139 -8.99 -18.22 -4.20
C MET A 139 -9.87 -19.47 -4.16
N THR A 140 -9.25 -20.60 -3.80
CA THR A 140 -9.97 -21.82 -3.42
C THR A 140 -10.60 -21.69 -2.04
N LYS A 141 -11.60 -22.52 -1.73
CA LYS A 141 -12.22 -22.53 -0.39
C LYS A 141 -11.20 -22.88 0.70
N GLU A 142 -10.25 -23.75 0.40
CA GLU A 142 -9.17 -24.15 1.30
C GLU A 142 -8.23 -22.97 1.62
N GLU A 143 -7.89 -22.16 0.60
CA GLU A 143 -7.14 -20.93 0.80
C GLU A 143 -7.94 -19.92 1.61
N MET A 144 -9.23 -19.74 1.29
CA MET A 144 -10.13 -18.87 2.06
C MET A 144 -10.15 -19.24 3.54
N THR A 145 -10.30 -20.53 3.88
CA THR A 145 -10.22 -21.01 5.27
C THR A 145 -8.85 -20.75 5.90
N THR A 146 -7.76 -21.00 5.17
CA THR A 146 -6.38 -20.76 5.64
C THR A 146 -6.14 -19.28 5.98
N TRP A 147 -6.76 -18.38 5.22
CA TRP A 147 -6.70 -16.93 5.43
C TRP A 147 -7.85 -16.39 6.29
N GLU A 148 -8.50 -17.27 7.04
CA GLU A 148 -9.53 -16.94 8.03
C GLU A 148 -10.79 -16.28 7.46
N TYR A 149 -11.10 -16.45 6.17
CA TYR A 149 -12.40 -16.05 5.64
C TYR A 149 -13.52 -16.87 6.29
N VAL A 150 -14.67 -16.24 6.51
CA VAL A 150 -15.89 -16.96 6.87
C VAL A 150 -16.46 -17.56 5.58
N VAL A 151 -16.38 -18.88 5.46
CA VAL A 151 -16.82 -19.61 4.26
C VAL A 151 -18.26 -20.14 4.38
N ASP A 152 -18.70 -20.39 5.61
CA ASP A 152 -20.05 -20.84 5.93
C ASP A 152 -20.63 -19.95 7.03
N ALA A 153 -21.90 -19.59 6.92
CA ALA A 153 -22.59 -18.88 7.98
C ALA A 153 -22.68 -19.78 9.23
N PRO A 154 -22.45 -19.22 10.44
CA PRO A 154 -22.84 -19.88 11.67
C PRO A 154 -24.30 -20.34 11.65
N GLN A 155 -24.59 -21.47 12.30
CA GLN A 155 -25.93 -22.08 12.32
C GLN A 155 -26.89 -21.40 13.30
N GLU A 156 -26.36 -20.70 14.29
CA GLU A 156 -27.15 -19.97 15.29
C GLU A 156 -27.85 -18.76 14.68
N PRO A 157 -28.99 -18.30 15.23
CA PRO A 157 -29.66 -17.10 14.75
C PRO A 157 -28.79 -15.85 14.87
N GLY A 158 -28.59 -15.14 13.75
CA GLY A 158 -27.90 -13.85 13.73
C GLY A 158 -28.83 -12.66 13.94
N GLY A 159 -28.22 -11.49 14.20
CA GLY A 159 -28.95 -10.23 14.38
C GLY A 159 -29.66 -10.07 15.73
N ASN A 160 -29.37 -10.93 16.71
CA ASN A 160 -30.02 -10.96 18.02
C ASN A 160 -29.29 -10.14 19.10
N ARG A 161 -28.12 -9.55 18.79
CA ARG A 161 -27.27 -8.84 19.76
C ARG A 161 -26.79 -7.50 19.22
N VAL A 162 -27.58 -6.45 19.39
CA VAL A 162 -27.31 -5.12 18.81
C VAL A 162 -26.09 -4.43 19.44
N THR A 163 -25.95 -4.41 20.76
CA THR A 163 -24.89 -3.66 21.45
C THR A 163 -24.43 -4.37 22.72
N ASP A 164 -23.21 -4.08 23.17
CA ASP A 164 -22.64 -4.57 24.43
C ASP A 164 -22.53 -3.50 25.50
N ASP A 165 -23.27 -2.41 25.36
CA ASP A 165 -23.34 -1.36 26.36
C ASP A 165 -23.63 -1.95 27.77
N GLY A 166 -22.81 -1.57 28.75
CA GLY A 166 -22.86 -2.09 30.12
C GLY A 166 -22.15 -3.44 30.34
N LEU A 167 -21.63 -4.10 29.30
CA LEU A 167 -20.89 -5.36 29.44
C LEU A 167 -19.38 -5.14 29.58
N THR A 168 -18.72 -6.02 30.32
CA THR A 168 -17.26 -6.02 30.46
C THR A 168 -16.59 -6.67 29.25
N LYS A 169 -15.59 -6.00 28.68
CA LYS A 169 -14.75 -6.46 27.57
C LYS A 169 -13.29 -6.21 27.84
N THR A 170 -12.41 -6.95 27.20
CA THR A 170 -10.97 -6.72 27.24
C THR A 170 -10.56 -5.78 26.10
N CYS A 171 -9.87 -4.67 26.43
CA CYS A 171 -9.46 -3.68 25.45
C CYS A 171 -8.45 -4.26 24.44
N GLU A 172 -8.68 -4.06 23.13
CA GLU A 172 -7.78 -4.55 22.08
C GLU A 172 -6.39 -3.89 22.13
N ARG A 173 -6.35 -2.64 22.60
CA ARG A 173 -5.16 -1.77 22.61
C ARG A 173 -4.26 -2.04 23.80
N CYS A 174 -4.78 -1.87 25.02
CA CYS A 174 -4.00 -1.97 26.26
C CYS A 174 -4.21 -3.29 27.04
N ARG A 175 -5.14 -4.15 26.59
CA ARG A 175 -5.48 -5.44 27.23
C ARG A 175 -6.09 -5.34 28.64
N THR A 176 -6.45 -4.15 29.09
CA THR A 176 -7.20 -3.94 30.34
C THR A 176 -8.69 -4.18 30.12
N ASP A 177 -9.35 -4.81 31.08
CA ASP A 177 -10.79 -4.96 31.09
C ASP A 177 -11.49 -3.63 31.38
N PHE A 178 -12.58 -3.37 30.68
CA PHE A 178 -13.38 -2.16 30.81
C PHE A 178 -14.86 -2.47 30.56
N VAL A 179 -15.74 -1.62 31.08
CA VAL A 179 -17.17 -1.70 30.79
C VAL A 179 -17.44 -0.86 29.53
N VAL A 180 -18.07 -1.46 28.53
CA VAL A 180 -18.47 -0.75 27.30
C VAL A 180 -19.53 0.28 27.68
N GLN A 181 -19.32 1.53 27.27
CA GLN A 181 -20.21 2.65 27.54
C GLN A 181 -20.34 3.48 26.26
N GLY A 182 -21.56 3.65 25.74
CA GLY A 182 -21.82 4.42 24.53
C GLY A 182 -21.78 5.94 24.72
N GLU A 183 -21.97 6.41 25.96
CA GLU A 183 -21.98 7.82 26.32
C GLU A 183 -21.27 8.04 27.67
N GLY A 184 -20.68 9.21 27.88
CA GLY A 184 -20.07 9.60 29.15
C GLY A 184 -18.79 8.84 29.54
N PHE A 185 -18.18 8.10 28.61
CA PHE A 185 -16.91 7.40 28.84
C PHE A 185 -15.69 8.33 28.73
N ASP A 186 -14.60 7.97 29.42
CA ASP A 186 -13.34 8.68 29.33
C ASP A 186 -12.61 8.37 28.02
N THR A 187 -12.55 9.37 27.13
CA THR A 187 -11.89 9.29 25.82
C THR A 187 -10.36 9.26 25.89
N THR A 188 -9.78 9.26 27.09
CA THR A 188 -8.33 9.27 27.34
C THR A 188 -7.85 8.15 28.26
N ALA A 189 -8.74 7.30 28.75
CA ALA A 189 -8.43 6.26 29.74
C ALA A 189 -7.45 5.17 29.24
N CYS A 190 -7.50 4.84 27.94
CA CYS A 190 -6.64 3.83 27.34
C CYS A 190 -5.31 4.45 26.89
N ARG A 191 -4.21 3.90 27.42
CA ARG A 191 -2.84 4.23 27.02
C ARG A 191 -2.25 3.12 26.17
N PHE A 192 -1.82 3.42 24.95
CA PHE A 192 -1.41 2.41 23.97
C PHE A 192 -0.41 2.91 22.92
N HIS A 193 0.20 1.97 22.19
CA HIS A 193 0.97 2.25 20.99
C HIS A 193 0.16 1.86 19.76
N TRP A 194 -0.13 2.81 18.87
CA TRP A 194 -0.88 2.52 17.64
C TRP A 194 -0.09 1.67 16.64
N ALA A 195 1.24 1.75 16.67
CA ALA A 195 2.11 1.01 15.76
C ALA A 195 2.44 -0.38 16.33
N ARG A 196 2.55 -1.39 15.48
CA ARG A 196 3.13 -2.68 15.88
C ARG A 196 4.64 -2.52 16.12
N PRO A 197 5.22 -3.24 17.11
CA PRO A 197 6.65 -3.19 17.36
C PRO A 197 7.42 -3.84 16.20
N ARG A 198 8.52 -3.22 15.79
CA ARG A 198 9.42 -3.70 14.73
C ARG A 198 10.79 -4.01 15.31
N MET A 199 11.43 -5.04 14.77
CA MET A 199 12.78 -5.43 15.17
C MET A 199 13.82 -4.63 14.41
N GLN A 200 14.58 -3.80 15.12
CA GLN A 200 15.66 -3.00 14.55
C GLN A 200 17.02 -3.45 15.07
N LYS A 201 18.05 -3.39 14.21
CA LYS A 201 19.43 -3.65 14.62
C LYS A 201 20.01 -2.38 15.23
N VAL A 202 20.48 -2.48 16.47
CA VAL A 202 21.11 -1.38 17.21
C VAL A 202 22.65 -1.47 17.12
N PRO A 203 23.38 -0.37 17.42
CA PRO A 203 24.85 -0.42 17.52
C PRO A 203 25.30 -1.56 18.44
N GLY A 204 26.29 -2.35 17.99
CA GLY A 204 26.71 -3.58 18.68
C GLY A 204 26.00 -4.86 18.18
N GLY A 205 25.15 -4.76 17.15
CA GLY A 205 24.64 -5.91 16.40
C GLY A 205 23.45 -6.63 17.01
N LYS A 206 23.00 -6.23 18.20
CA LYS A 206 21.77 -6.73 18.85
C LYS A 206 20.53 -6.28 18.09
N ARG A 207 19.44 -7.04 18.21
CA ARG A 207 18.12 -6.67 17.69
C ARG A 207 17.21 -6.30 18.85
N GLU A 208 16.67 -5.09 18.82
CA GLU A 208 15.77 -4.56 19.85
C GLU A 208 14.44 -4.12 19.22
N LYS A 209 13.35 -4.25 20.00
CA LYS A 209 11.99 -3.96 19.55
C LYS A 209 11.74 -2.48 19.72
N PHE A 210 11.28 -1.83 18.67
CA PHE A 210 10.90 -0.42 18.69
C PHE A 210 9.51 -0.23 18.11
N TYR A 211 8.74 0.66 18.73
CA TYR A 211 7.43 1.04 18.21
C TYR A 211 7.58 2.19 17.22
N ALA A 212 7.07 2.03 16.00
CA ALA A 212 7.22 3.06 14.96
C ALA A 212 6.49 4.38 15.31
N CYS A 213 5.59 4.36 16.29
CA CYS A 213 4.84 5.53 16.75
C CYS A 213 5.69 6.53 17.55
N CYS A 214 6.64 6.06 18.35
CA CYS A 214 7.40 6.90 19.27
C CYS A 214 8.90 6.56 19.32
N GLN A 215 9.33 5.52 18.60
CA GLN A 215 10.69 4.97 18.65
C GLN A 215 11.13 4.53 20.05
N SER A 216 10.18 4.29 20.96
CA SER A 216 10.44 3.68 22.26
C SER A 216 10.54 2.16 22.13
N ASN A 217 11.30 1.54 23.02
CA ASN A 217 11.35 0.09 23.23
C ASN A 217 10.46 -0.38 24.40
N ASP A 218 9.79 0.56 25.09
CA ASP A 218 8.91 0.27 26.22
C ASP A 218 7.50 -0.11 25.74
N ALA A 219 7.08 -1.34 26.06
CA ALA A 219 5.75 -1.85 25.72
C ALA A 219 4.66 -1.41 26.71
N SER A 220 5.02 -1.03 27.94
CA SER A 220 4.09 -0.77 29.05
C SER A 220 3.60 0.67 29.12
N GLU A 221 4.38 1.66 28.66
CA GLU A 221 4.02 3.07 28.84
C GLU A 221 3.12 3.70 27.77
N GLY A 222 2.82 3.02 26.65
CA GLY A 222 1.92 3.46 25.56
C GLY A 222 2.00 4.96 25.18
N CYS A 223 2.46 5.29 23.98
CA CYS A 223 2.71 6.70 23.61
C CYS A 223 1.46 7.53 23.24
N GLN A 224 0.27 6.94 23.27
CA GLN A 224 -0.97 7.60 22.86
C GLN A 224 -2.08 7.34 23.88
N LEU A 225 -2.95 8.34 24.06
CA LEU A 225 -4.18 8.23 24.85
C LEU A 225 -5.38 8.12 23.91
N GLY A 226 -6.41 7.40 24.35
CA GLY A 226 -7.66 7.23 23.64
C GLY A 226 -8.68 6.47 24.49
N PRO A 227 -9.86 6.17 23.96
CA PRO A 227 -10.83 5.31 24.63
C PRO A 227 -10.41 3.84 24.58
N HIS A 228 -10.91 3.06 25.52
CA HIS A 228 -10.88 1.61 25.43
C HIS A 228 -11.80 1.14 24.30
N VAL A 229 -11.36 0.12 23.56
CA VAL A 229 -12.08 -0.39 22.39
C VAL A 229 -11.99 -1.91 22.37
N PHE A 230 -12.92 -2.57 21.70
CA PHE A 230 -12.92 -4.00 21.52
C PHE A 230 -13.38 -4.36 20.10
N ARG A 231 -13.11 -5.59 19.70
CA ARG A 231 -13.64 -6.19 18.47
C ARG A 231 -14.02 -7.63 18.74
N GLU A 232 -14.99 -8.13 17.98
CA GLU A 232 -15.32 -9.54 17.98
C GLU A 232 -14.26 -10.33 17.21
N GLY A 233 -13.93 -11.52 17.69
CA GLY A 233 -12.91 -12.38 17.07
C GLY A 233 -13.48 -13.60 16.36
N SER A 234 -14.69 -14.05 16.73
CA SER A 234 -15.32 -15.27 16.22
C SER A 234 -16.37 -14.96 15.14
N ALA A 235 -16.61 -15.91 14.24
CA ALA A 235 -17.67 -15.76 13.24
C ALA A 235 -19.05 -15.72 13.90
N GLU A 236 -19.23 -16.46 14.99
CA GLU A 236 -20.45 -16.56 15.77
C GLU A 236 -20.82 -15.22 16.42
N ASP A 237 -19.86 -14.54 17.06
CA ASP A 237 -20.09 -13.23 17.67
C ASP A 237 -20.41 -12.17 16.61
N LEU A 238 -19.70 -12.23 15.46
CA LEU A 238 -19.98 -11.36 14.33
C LEU A 238 -21.40 -11.62 13.78
N HIS A 239 -21.81 -12.89 13.64
CA HIS A 239 -23.14 -13.30 13.18
C HIS A 239 -24.25 -12.84 14.12
N ALA A 240 -24.03 -12.92 15.43
CA ALA A 240 -24.97 -12.45 16.44
C ALA A 240 -25.28 -10.94 16.34
N ARG A 241 -24.32 -10.12 15.86
CA ARG A 241 -24.57 -8.70 15.54
C ARG A 241 -25.44 -8.53 14.32
N HIS A 242 -25.02 -9.17 13.24
CA HIS A 242 -25.67 -9.13 11.93
C HIS A 242 -25.39 -10.45 11.24
N SER A 243 -26.44 -11.08 10.73
CA SER A 243 -26.32 -12.36 10.05
C SER A 243 -25.40 -12.25 8.85
N PHE A 244 -24.42 -13.16 8.79
CA PHE A 244 -23.73 -13.46 7.55
C PHE A 244 -24.74 -13.96 6.52
N SER A 245 -24.64 -13.45 5.30
CA SER A 245 -25.40 -14.01 4.18
C SER A 245 -24.54 -14.09 2.92
N PRO A 246 -24.87 -15.01 2.00
CA PRO A 246 -24.33 -14.98 0.65
C PRO A 246 -24.48 -13.61 0.00
N THR A 247 -23.56 -13.27 -0.90
CA THR A 247 -23.74 -12.14 -1.82
C THR A 247 -25.10 -12.27 -2.49
N ALA A 248 -25.90 -11.21 -2.41
CA ALA A 248 -27.23 -11.21 -2.98
C ALA A 248 -27.16 -11.40 -4.51
N PRO A 249 -28.18 -12.02 -5.12
CA PRO A 249 -28.33 -11.99 -6.57
C PRO A 249 -28.33 -10.54 -7.08
N TYR A 250 -27.82 -10.35 -8.28
CA TYR A 250 -27.80 -9.03 -8.92
C TYR A 250 -29.22 -8.47 -9.07
N THR A 251 -29.43 -7.24 -8.62
CA THR A 251 -30.74 -6.55 -8.67
C THR A 251 -30.77 -5.32 -9.56
N GLY A 252 -29.64 -4.96 -10.18
CA GLY A 252 -29.54 -3.79 -11.06
C GLY A 252 -30.08 -4.02 -12.48
N PRO A 253 -29.99 -3.00 -13.36
CA PRO A 253 -30.39 -3.11 -14.76
C PRO A 253 -29.55 -4.14 -15.54
N GLU A 254 -30.17 -4.92 -16.42
CA GLU A 254 -29.44 -5.87 -17.28
C GLU A 254 -28.27 -5.21 -18.02
N GLY A 255 -27.11 -5.89 -18.03
CA GLY A 255 -25.88 -5.42 -18.66
C GLY A 255 -25.07 -4.41 -17.85
N LYS A 256 -25.47 -4.07 -16.61
CA LYS A 256 -24.69 -3.23 -15.69
C LYS A 256 -23.99 -3.99 -14.56
N ILE A 257 -24.16 -5.32 -14.49
CA ILE A 257 -23.38 -6.14 -13.55
C ILE A 257 -21.90 -6.05 -13.92
N LEU A 258 -21.06 -5.80 -12.92
CA LEU A 258 -19.61 -5.77 -13.11
C LEU A 258 -19.07 -7.20 -13.00
N ASP A 259 -18.18 -7.56 -13.90
CA ASP A 259 -17.49 -8.85 -13.88
C ASP A 259 -16.36 -8.87 -12.85
N VAL A 260 -15.73 -7.71 -12.64
CA VAL A 260 -14.66 -7.49 -11.66
C VAL A 260 -14.85 -6.15 -10.96
N VAL A 261 -14.64 -6.16 -9.64
CA VAL A 261 -14.57 -4.95 -8.82
C VAL A 261 -13.36 -5.03 -7.88
N ALA A 262 -12.85 -3.89 -7.42
CA ALA A 262 -12.01 -3.84 -6.23
C ALA A 262 -12.73 -3.10 -5.10
N LEU A 263 -12.62 -3.62 -3.88
CA LEU A 263 -13.38 -3.20 -2.72
C LEU A 263 -12.45 -2.99 -1.53
N ASP A 264 -12.72 -1.94 -0.76
CA ASP A 264 -12.09 -1.65 0.52
C ASP A 264 -13.12 -1.00 1.46
N CYS A 265 -13.03 -1.30 2.75
CA CYS A 265 -13.89 -0.76 3.78
C CYS A 265 -13.07 -0.05 4.86
N GLU A 266 -13.54 1.12 5.28
CA GLU A 266 -13.02 1.76 6.49
C GLU A 266 -13.81 1.28 7.70
N MET A 267 -13.11 0.88 8.76
CA MET A 267 -13.74 0.38 9.99
C MET A 267 -13.45 1.25 11.21
N ILE A 268 -14.44 1.32 12.10
CA ILE A 268 -14.38 2.07 13.37
C ILE A 268 -14.75 1.19 14.56
N TYR A 269 -14.37 1.61 15.76
CA TYR A 269 -14.75 0.93 17.00
C TYR A 269 -16.05 1.50 17.55
N THR A 270 -16.96 0.61 17.93
CA THR A 270 -18.32 0.94 18.38
C THR A 270 -18.71 0.08 19.58
N THR A 271 -19.87 0.36 20.16
CA THR A 271 -20.44 -0.45 21.25
C THR A 271 -20.86 -1.86 20.81
N GLN A 272 -20.83 -2.18 19.51
CA GLN A 272 -21.02 -3.54 18.98
C GLN A 272 -19.71 -4.22 18.54
N GLY A 273 -18.57 -3.60 18.83
CA GLY A 273 -17.26 -4.02 18.34
C GLY A 273 -16.82 -3.21 17.12
N MET A 274 -16.06 -3.83 16.22
CA MET A 274 -15.60 -3.18 14.99
C MET A 274 -16.70 -3.19 13.92
N SER A 275 -17.01 -2.02 13.36
CA SER A 275 -18.11 -1.80 12.42
C SER A 275 -17.61 -1.12 11.15
N CYS A 276 -18.24 -1.42 10.00
CA CYS A 276 -17.98 -0.72 8.74
C CYS A 276 -18.51 0.70 8.87
N ALA A 277 -17.73 1.67 8.43
CA ALA A 277 -18.05 3.09 8.46
C ALA A 277 -18.01 3.74 7.08
N ARG A 278 -17.28 3.14 6.13
CA ARG A 278 -17.28 3.53 4.73
C ARG A 278 -17.01 2.31 3.87
N ILE A 279 -17.65 2.24 2.72
CA ILE A 279 -17.37 1.24 1.69
C ILE A 279 -17.08 1.95 0.38
N THR A 280 -15.99 1.55 -0.27
CA THR A 280 -15.64 2.02 -1.60
C THR A 280 -15.50 0.84 -2.55
N VAL A 281 -16.04 1.00 -3.76
CA VAL A 281 -15.96 0.04 -4.84
C VAL A 281 -15.52 0.75 -6.11
N VAL A 282 -14.50 0.19 -6.77
CA VAL A 282 -14.07 0.61 -8.10
C VAL A 282 -14.23 -0.52 -9.10
N ASP A 283 -14.46 -0.19 -10.37
CA ASP A 283 -14.58 -1.19 -11.43
C ASP A 283 -13.21 -1.75 -11.88
N GLY A 284 -13.20 -2.68 -12.84
CA GLY A 284 -11.97 -3.23 -13.43
C GLY A 284 -11.06 -2.21 -14.13
N ARG A 285 -11.53 -0.99 -14.40
CA ARG A 285 -10.72 0.14 -14.91
C ARG A 285 -10.08 0.92 -13.77
N GLY A 286 -10.71 0.95 -12.61
CA GLY A 286 -10.34 1.74 -11.44
C GLY A 286 -11.18 3.00 -11.28
N ASP A 287 -12.29 3.11 -12.03
CA ASP A 287 -13.26 4.18 -11.87
C ASP A 287 -14.15 3.90 -10.65
N GLU A 288 -14.43 4.92 -9.85
CA GLU A 288 -15.29 4.80 -8.65
C GLU A 288 -16.75 4.50 -9.05
N VAL A 289 -17.32 3.46 -8.45
CA VAL A 289 -18.68 2.98 -8.71
C VAL A 289 -19.59 3.24 -7.52
N LEU A 290 -19.08 3.05 -6.31
CA LEU A 290 -19.77 3.27 -5.05
C LEU A 290 -18.78 3.82 -4.03
N ASP A 291 -19.16 4.86 -3.32
CA ASP A 291 -18.41 5.40 -2.19
C ASP A 291 -19.38 5.96 -1.16
N GLU A 292 -19.66 5.18 -0.12
CA GLU A 292 -20.75 5.48 0.81
C GLU A 292 -20.28 5.38 2.26
N LEU A 293 -20.65 6.36 3.08
CA LEU A 293 -20.56 6.25 4.53
C LEU A 293 -21.68 5.34 5.05
N VAL A 294 -21.34 4.48 5.99
CA VAL A 294 -22.25 3.53 6.62
C VAL A 294 -22.65 4.04 8.01
N ARG A 295 -23.95 4.26 8.19
CA ARG A 295 -24.56 4.71 9.44
C ARG A 295 -24.56 3.55 10.43
N LEU A 296 -24.33 3.87 11.70
CA LEU A 296 -24.46 2.90 12.79
C LEU A 296 -25.92 2.51 13.01
N ASP A 297 -26.13 1.27 13.47
CA ASP A 297 -27.45 0.77 13.83
C ASP A 297 -28.06 1.54 15.00
N GLU A 298 -29.38 1.46 15.13
CA GLU A 298 -30.08 2.09 16.25
C GLU A 298 -29.57 1.55 17.59
N GLY A 299 -29.22 2.46 18.51
CA GLY A 299 -28.66 2.10 19.82
C GLY A 299 -27.15 1.80 19.83
N VAL A 300 -26.48 1.79 18.67
CA VAL A 300 -25.03 1.64 18.58
C VAL A 300 -24.36 3.01 18.60
N LYS A 301 -23.26 3.15 19.36
CA LYS A 301 -22.48 4.39 19.46
C LYS A 301 -21.03 4.16 19.06
N ALA A 302 -20.40 5.17 18.49
CA ALA A 302 -18.96 5.15 18.20
C ALA A 302 -18.17 5.28 19.50
N LEU A 303 -17.23 4.35 19.73
CA LEU A 303 -16.24 4.45 20.79
C LEU A 303 -15.01 5.21 20.29
N ASP A 304 -14.54 4.88 19.09
CA ASP A 304 -13.40 5.53 18.45
C ASP A 304 -13.50 5.40 16.93
N TYR A 305 -13.46 6.53 16.21
CA TYR A 305 -13.49 6.54 14.76
C TYR A 305 -12.23 5.96 14.12
N ASN A 306 -11.18 5.67 14.88
CA ASN A 306 -9.95 5.08 14.39
C ASN A 306 -9.33 5.89 13.23
N THR A 307 -9.50 7.22 13.25
CA THR A 307 -9.30 8.16 12.13
C THR A 307 -7.94 8.01 11.45
N ARG A 308 -6.88 7.71 12.20
CA ARG A 308 -5.52 7.48 11.65
C ARG A 308 -5.49 6.37 10.58
N PHE A 309 -6.36 5.38 10.71
CA PHE A 309 -6.45 4.26 9.78
C PHE A 309 -7.69 4.39 8.90
N SER A 310 -8.79 4.94 9.41
CA SER A 310 -10.08 4.97 8.71
C SER A 310 -10.35 6.23 7.87
N GLY A 311 -9.67 7.34 8.16
CA GLY A 311 -10.02 8.67 7.62
C GLY A 311 -11.35 9.25 8.12
N ILE A 312 -12.13 8.49 8.91
CA ILE A 312 -13.45 8.90 9.37
C ILE A 312 -13.35 9.85 10.56
N LYS A 313 -14.09 10.96 10.51
CA LYS A 313 -14.17 11.97 11.58
C LYS A 313 -15.55 12.02 12.25
N ASN A 314 -16.60 11.74 11.48
CA ASN A 314 -17.98 11.57 11.94
C ASN A 314 -18.75 10.77 10.89
N LEU A 315 -20.00 10.39 11.22
CA LEU A 315 -20.93 9.68 10.34
C LEU A 315 -22.22 10.47 10.11
N GLU A 316 -22.19 11.79 10.26
CA GLU A 316 -23.41 12.63 10.19
C GLU A 316 -24.05 12.62 8.80
N ALA A 317 -23.24 12.48 7.75
CA ALA A 317 -23.68 12.39 6.36
C ALA A 317 -24.09 10.96 5.95
N ALA A 318 -23.94 9.96 6.82
CA ALA A 318 -24.23 8.58 6.48
C ALA A 318 -25.75 8.32 6.44
N ILE A 319 -26.24 7.85 5.29
CA ILE A 319 -27.66 7.58 5.06
C ILE A 319 -27.95 6.09 5.22
N LEU A 320 -27.14 5.25 4.57
CA LEU A 320 -27.31 3.80 4.52
C LEU A 320 -26.75 3.15 5.78
N ASP A 321 -27.50 2.27 6.41
CA ASP A 321 -26.93 1.32 7.39
C ASP A 321 -26.24 0.16 6.66
N LEU A 322 -25.75 -0.83 7.42
CA LEU A 322 -25.04 -1.96 6.85
C LEU A 322 -25.88 -2.75 5.84
N GLU A 323 -27.18 -2.95 6.11
CA GLU A 323 -28.07 -3.66 5.20
C GLU A 323 -28.35 -2.84 3.93
N GLY A 324 -28.58 -1.53 4.09
CA GLY A 324 -28.70 -0.60 2.97
C GLY A 324 -27.45 -0.55 2.09
N ALA A 325 -26.26 -0.54 2.69
CA ALA A 325 -24.99 -0.58 1.96
C ALA A 325 -24.84 -1.88 1.17
N ARG A 326 -25.19 -3.03 1.76
CA ARG A 326 -25.19 -4.33 1.07
C ARG A 326 -26.20 -4.39 -0.08
N ALA A 327 -27.38 -3.78 0.10
CA ALA A 327 -28.37 -3.66 -0.95
C ALA A 327 -27.87 -2.75 -2.10
N ALA A 328 -27.15 -1.67 -1.78
CA ALA A 328 -26.52 -0.82 -2.79
C ALA A 328 -25.47 -1.61 -3.60
N LEU A 329 -24.63 -2.42 -2.95
CA LEU A 329 -23.66 -3.29 -3.64
C LEU A 329 -24.32 -4.26 -4.63
N ALA A 330 -25.50 -4.80 -4.30
CA ALA A 330 -26.22 -5.76 -5.15
C ALA A 330 -26.64 -5.17 -6.53
N HIS A 331 -26.59 -3.84 -6.69
CA HIS A 331 -26.82 -3.17 -7.97
C HIS A 331 -25.62 -3.24 -8.92
N PHE A 332 -24.45 -3.67 -8.43
CA PHE A 332 -23.19 -3.72 -9.18
C PHE A 332 -22.52 -5.09 -9.12
N ILE A 333 -22.65 -5.79 -7.99
CA ILE A 333 -21.95 -7.02 -7.65
C ILE A 333 -22.98 -8.15 -7.50
N GLY A 334 -22.76 -9.26 -8.21
CA GLY A 334 -23.49 -10.52 -8.00
C GLY A 334 -22.60 -11.64 -7.47
N PRO A 335 -23.15 -12.86 -7.28
CA PRO A 335 -22.38 -14.01 -6.81
C PRO A 335 -21.20 -14.40 -7.72
N ASP A 336 -21.30 -14.09 -9.03
CA ASP A 336 -20.29 -14.42 -10.03
C ASP A 336 -19.26 -13.29 -10.29
N THR A 337 -19.50 -12.08 -9.77
CA THR A 337 -18.55 -10.97 -9.85
C THR A 337 -17.29 -11.33 -9.07
N ILE A 338 -16.09 -11.10 -9.61
CA ILE A 338 -14.85 -11.31 -8.86
C ILE A 338 -14.53 -10.05 -8.04
N ILE A 339 -14.38 -10.19 -6.72
CA ILE A 339 -13.97 -9.09 -5.84
C ILE A 339 -12.46 -9.14 -5.59
N ILE A 340 -11.78 -8.06 -5.93
CA ILE A 340 -10.37 -7.83 -5.65
C ILE A 340 -10.24 -7.03 -4.34
N GLY A 341 -9.25 -7.37 -3.53
CA GLY A 341 -8.93 -6.59 -2.33
C GLY A 341 -7.54 -6.88 -1.77
N HIS A 342 -7.29 -6.36 -0.58
CA HIS A 342 -6.08 -6.66 0.18
C HIS A 342 -6.44 -7.02 1.61
N ALA A 343 -6.21 -8.28 2.02
CA ALA A 343 -6.71 -8.78 3.30
C ALA A 343 -8.24 -8.65 3.43
N LEU A 344 -8.93 -8.99 2.34
CA LEU A 344 -10.35 -8.74 2.13
C LEU A 344 -11.22 -9.58 3.09
N GLU A 345 -10.64 -10.53 3.84
CA GLU A 345 -11.36 -11.24 4.87
C GLU A 345 -11.90 -10.29 5.95
N ASN A 346 -11.21 -9.18 6.23
CA ASN A 346 -11.63 -8.22 7.24
C ASN A 346 -12.83 -7.40 6.74
N ASP A 347 -12.80 -7.00 5.48
CA ASP A 347 -13.87 -6.27 4.80
C ASP A 347 -15.13 -7.13 4.72
N LEU A 348 -15.02 -8.37 4.20
CA LEU A 348 -16.17 -9.28 4.08
C LEU A 348 -16.73 -9.69 5.44
N LYS A 349 -15.87 -9.88 6.47
CA LYS A 349 -16.33 -10.08 7.86
C LYS A 349 -17.10 -8.86 8.33
N THR A 350 -16.56 -7.66 8.18
CA THR A 350 -17.21 -6.43 8.65
C THR A 350 -18.53 -6.19 7.94
N MET A 351 -18.58 -6.48 6.64
CA MET A 351 -19.79 -6.40 5.81
C MET A 351 -20.76 -7.56 6.02
N ARG A 352 -20.37 -8.62 6.73
CA ARG A 352 -21.15 -9.86 6.94
C ARG A 352 -21.59 -10.51 5.62
N MET A 353 -20.69 -10.47 4.64
CA MET A 353 -20.92 -11.02 3.30
C MET A 353 -20.13 -12.30 3.11
N LEU A 354 -20.80 -13.35 2.62
CA LEU A 354 -20.15 -14.57 2.13
C LEU A 354 -20.04 -14.45 0.61
N HIS A 355 -18.82 -14.22 0.13
CA HIS A 355 -18.53 -14.10 -1.29
C HIS A 355 -17.38 -15.03 -1.67
N TYR A 356 -17.56 -15.85 -2.71
CA TYR A 356 -16.66 -16.97 -3.00
C TYR A 356 -15.72 -16.74 -4.19
N ARG A 357 -15.89 -15.63 -4.92
CA ARG A 357 -15.01 -15.28 -6.05
C ARG A 357 -14.12 -14.11 -5.66
N VAL A 358 -13.08 -14.41 -4.89
CA VAL A 358 -12.17 -13.41 -4.33
C VAL A 358 -10.77 -13.55 -4.93
N VAL A 359 -10.17 -12.42 -5.30
CA VAL A 359 -8.73 -12.29 -5.60
C VAL A 359 -8.11 -11.36 -4.56
N ASP A 360 -7.46 -11.95 -3.56
CA ASP A 360 -6.81 -11.20 -2.50
C ASP A 360 -5.32 -10.98 -2.83
N THR A 361 -4.92 -9.71 -2.91
CA THR A 361 -3.53 -9.34 -3.21
C THR A 361 -2.54 -9.78 -2.12
N ALA A 362 -2.96 -9.98 -0.88
CA ALA A 362 -2.12 -10.56 0.16
C ALA A 362 -1.76 -12.04 -0.10
N VAL A 363 -2.65 -12.75 -0.81
CA VAL A 363 -2.46 -14.15 -1.23
C VAL A 363 -1.71 -14.21 -2.56
N LEU A 364 -2.06 -13.33 -3.50
CA LEU A 364 -1.44 -13.23 -4.82
C LEU A 364 0.05 -12.85 -4.76
N PHE A 365 0.44 -12.08 -3.74
CA PHE A 365 1.82 -11.68 -3.46
C PHE A 365 2.25 -12.21 -2.08
N PRO A 366 2.51 -13.52 -1.95
CA PRO A 366 2.67 -14.17 -0.67
C PRO A 366 3.96 -13.74 0.05
N HIS A 367 3.86 -13.63 1.37
CA HIS A 367 5.03 -13.41 2.21
C HIS A 367 5.80 -14.72 2.42
N HIS A 368 7.13 -14.66 2.41
CA HIS A 368 8.02 -15.84 2.55
C HIS A 368 7.82 -16.65 3.84
N ALA A 369 7.34 -16.02 4.91
CA ALA A 369 7.05 -16.70 6.19
C ALA A 369 5.70 -17.44 6.19
N GLY A 370 4.89 -17.33 5.14
CA GLY A 370 3.58 -17.95 5.02
C GLY A 370 2.48 -17.32 5.91
N PRO A 371 1.24 -17.82 5.78
CA PRO A 371 0.11 -17.36 6.59
C PRO A 371 0.37 -17.56 8.09
N PRO A 372 -0.16 -16.68 8.97
CA PRO A 372 -1.00 -15.52 8.68
C PRO A 372 -0.20 -14.24 8.34
N ILE A 373 1.14 -14.34 8.20
CA ILE A 373 2.00 -13.19 7.93
C ILE A 373 1.83 -12.78 6.46
N ARG A 374 1.60 -11.49 6.24
CA ARG A 374 1.39 -10.90 4.90
C ARG A 374 2.15 -9.58 4.77
N HIS A 375 2.47 -9.20 3.53
CA HIS A 375 2.95 -7.85 3.23
C HIS A 375 1.80 -6.86 3.36
N ALA A 376 2.07 -5.64 3.84
CA ALA A 376 1.07 -4.58 3.82
C ALA A 376 0.84 -4.07 2.39
N LEU A 377 -0.37 -3.60 2.06
CA LEU A 377 -0.70 -3.04 0.75
C LEU A 377 0.31 -1.99 0.29
N ARG A 378 0.61 -1.00 1.14
CA ARG A 378 1.62 0.03 0.88
C ARG A 378 3.01 -0.51 0.55
N GLU A 379 3.39 -1.68 1.08
CA GLU A 379 4.67 -2.31 0.79
C GLU A 379 4.65 -2.94 -0.60
N LEU A 380 3.59 -3.68 -0.93
CA LEU A 380 3.40 -4.28 -2.25
C LEU A 380 3.32 -3.21 -3.34
N VAL A 381 2.51 -2.16 -3.15
CA VAL A 381 2.37 -1.03 -4.07
C VAL A 381 3.73 -0.34 -4.28
N LYS A 382 4.49 -0.12 -3.21
CA LYS A 382 5.83 0.45 -3.32
C LYS A 382 6.79 -0.44 -4.10
N VAL A 383 6.81 -1.74 -3.81
CA VAL A 383 7.76 -2.68 -4.42
C VAL A 383 7.43 -2.95 -5.89
N HIS A 384 6.16 -3.12 -6.23
CA HIS A 384 5.74 -3.54 -7.57
C HIS A 384 5.37 -2.37 -8.48
N LEU A 385 4.83 -1.28 -7.94
CA LEU A 385 4.34 -0.14 -8.71
C LEU A 385 5.23 1.11 -8.55
N GLY A 386 6.15 1.12 -7.57
CA GLY A 386 7.01 2.26 -7.29
C GLY A 386 6.26 3.48 -6.73
N GLN A 387 5.06 3.27 -6.21
CA GLN A 387 4.17 4.30 -5.69
C GLN A 387 4.16 4.32 -4.16
N LEU A 388 3.84 5.48 -3.58
CA LEU A 388 3.63 5.64 -2.14
C LEU A 388 2.16 5.98 -1.93
N ILE A 389 1.47 5.13 -1.17
CA ILE A 389 0.07 5.31 -0.74
C ILE A 389 0.02 5.42 0.79
N GLN A 390 -1.13 5.80 1.34
CA GLN A 390 -1.36 5.94 2.78
C GLN A 390 -0.37 6.93 3.45
N THR A 391 -0.10 8.04 2.75
CA THR A 391 0.92 9.03 3.18
C THR A 391 0.35 10.15 4.04
N ALA A 392 -0.96 10.22 4.22
CA ALA A 392 -1.66 11.30 4.94
C ALA A 392 -1.49 11.23 6.48
N GLY A 393 -0.86 10.19 7.00
CA GLY A 393 -0.43 10.12 8.39
C GLY A 393 -1.61 10.10 9.37
N ALA A 394 -1.78 11.18 10.14
CA ALA A 394 -2.86 11.27 11.13
C ALA A 394 -4.24 11.58 10.51
N GLU A 395 -4.29 12.06 9.27
CA GLU A 395 -5.55 12.36 8.57
C GLU A 395 -6.28 11.10 8.10
N GLY A 396 -5.64 9.93 8.13
CA GLY A 396 -6.26 8.65 7.80
C GLY A 396 -5.87 8.07 6.46
N HIS A 397 -6.37 6.86 6.17
CA HIS A 397 -6.28 6.28 4.85
C HIS A 397 -7.48 6.68 4.00
N SER A 398 -7.44 6.30 2.72
CA SER A 398 -8.53 6.49 1.77
C SER A 398 -8.82 5.16 1.13
N SER A 399 -9.98 4.59 1.45
CA SER A 399 -10.52 3.38 0.82
C SER A 399 -10.55 3.42 -0.71
N LEU A 400 -10.69 4.60 -1.32
CA LEU A 400 -10.52 4.76 -2.77
C LEU A 400 -9.07 4.51 -3.22
N GLU A 401 -8.09 5.09 -2.52
CA GLU A 401 -6.66 4.90 -2.80
C GLU A 401 -6.27 3.42 -2.60
N ASP A 402 -6.81 2.78 -1.56
CA ASP A 402 -6.51 1.40 -1.20
C ASP A 402 -7.18 0.41 -2.19
N SER A 403 -8.44 0.63 -2.56
CA SER A 403 -9.13 -0.15 -3.62
C SER A 403 -8.39 -0.07 -4.96
N GLN A 404 -7.99 1.14 -5.39
CA GLN A 404 -7.20 1.34 -6.60
C GLN A 404 -5.80 0.73 -6.49
N GLY A 405 -5.18 0.81 -5.31
CA GLY A 405 -3.90 0.19 -5.02
C GLY A 405 -3.93 -1.32 -5.20
N ALA A 406 -4.94 -1.99 -4.65
CA ALA A 406 -5.17 -3.43 -4.80
C ALA A 406 -5.43 -3.80 -6.27
N LEU A 407 -6.31 -3.06 -6.96
CA LEU A 407 -6.57 -3.28 -8.39
C LEU A 407 -5.30 -3.13 -9.23
N ASN A 408 -4.50 -2.09 -9.00
CA ASN A 408 -3.27 -1.86 -9.77
C ASN A 408 -2.22 -2.95 -9.56
N LEU A 409 -2.17 -3.57 -8.38
CA LEU A 409 -1.34 -4.76 -8.15
C LEU A 409 -1.82 -5.95 -8.99
N VAL A 410 -3.14 -6.15 -9.09
CA VAL A 410 -3.71 -7.18 -9.98
C VAL A 410 -3.43 -6.87 -11.44
N LYS A 411 -3.56 -5.61 -11.89
CA LYS A 411 -3.16 -5.20 -13.26
C LYS A 411 -1.69 -5.54 -13.54
N PHE A 412 -0.82 -5.33 -12.56
CA PHE A 412 0.61 -5.65 -12.67
C PHE A 412 0.83 -7.17 -12.77
N TRP A 413 0.10 -7.94 -11.97
CA TRP A 413 0.13 -9.41 -12.05
C TRP A 413 -0.36 -9.90 -13.42
N VAL A 414 -1.49 -9.42 -13.93
CA VAL A 414 -2.05 -9.79 -15.24
C VAL A 414 -1.06 -9.49 -16.36
N LYS A 415 -0.44 -8.30 -16.35
CA LYS A 415 0.57 -7.94 -17.35
C LYS A 415 1.74 -8.93 -17.35
N ARG A 416 2.25 -9.29 -16.17
CA ARG A 416 3.34 -10.27 -16.03
C ARG A 416 2.92 -11.68 -16.41
N ASP A 417 1.68 -12.08 -16.15
CA ASP A 417 1.17 -13.39 -16.56
C ASP A 417 1.09 -13.50 -18.09
N ARG A 418 0.58 -12.45 -18.75
CA ARG A 418 0.55 -12.36 -20.22
C ARG A 418 1.93 -12.38 -20.87
N GLU A 419 2.96 -11.85 -20.21
CA GLU A 419 4.35 -11.88 -20.70
C GLU A 419 5.03 -13.26 -20.55
N LYS A 420 4.49 -14.16 -19.72
CA LYS A 420 5.03 -15.52 -19.53
C LYS A 420 4.44 -16.55 -20.51
N LYS A 421 3.24 -16.27 -21.03
CA LYS A 421 2.57 -17.06 -22.06
C LYS A 421 3.11 -16.69 -23.44
#